data_AF-A0A7T1MNJ6-F1
#
_entry.id   AF-A0A7T1MNJ6-F1
#
_cell.length_a   1.000
_cell.length_b   1.000
_cell.length_c   1.000
_cell.angle_alpha   90.00
_cell.angle_beta   90.00
_cell.angle_gamma   90.00
#
_symmetry.space_group_name_H-M   'P 1'
#
loop_
_entity.id
_entity.type
_entity.pdbx_description
1 polymer ?
#
loop_
_entity_poly.entity_id
_entity_poly.type
_entity_poly.pdbx_seq_one_letter_code
_entity_poly.pdbx_strand_id
1 'polypeptide(L)'
;MAKDEASRGEELRELGWTAEEVRQYEELWEYRQRWGAINLEPEDRVLLRRAEAALPKRAAHGKGSVKKTIKEKSHYRWLSFYRDAMLASAAEVGLAADEEAAWVILLEAELAALEQLQPVLGLPDTLKAKGLLAAREAWIEAIASQGRLLSFDFDAPLLALKQKESSNWKPLRPEGARSYPVLDAAGAAAFRAQVGPALSAWMGANFPSLKETPQSQPVAAAAG
;
A
#
# COMPACT_ATOMS: atom_id res chain seq x y z
N MET A 1 -8.43 -27.80 -9.69
CA MET A 1 -9.79 -28.12 -10.17
C MET A 1 -10.66 -26.88 -9.94
N ALA A 2 -10.61 -25.90 -10.85
CA ALA A 2 -11.34 -24.64 -10.70
C ALA A 2 -12.75 -24.79 -11.31
N LYS A 3 -13.77 -24.40 -10.55
CA LYS A 3 -15.18 -24.66 -10.87
C LYS A 3 -15.93 -23.41 -11.40
N ASP A 4 -15.20 -22.40 -11.90
CA ASP A 4 -15.76 -21.04 -12.15
C ASP A 4 -15.49 -20.46 -13.55
N GLU A 5 -15.35 -21.30 -14.57
CA GLU A 5 -15.45 -20.84 -15.96
C GLU A 5 -16.72 -21.45 -16.57
N ALA A 6 -17.88 -20.87 -16.22
CA ALA A 6 -19.12 -21.08 -16.97
C ALA A 6 -19.25 -19.99 -18.04
N SER A 7 -19.84 -20.34 -19.19
CA SER A 7 -20.18 -19.37 -20.24
C SER A 7 -21.12 -18.29 -19.66
N ARG A 8 -20.95 -17.04 -20.10
CA ARG A 8 -21.75 -15.89 -19.63
C ARG A 8 -22.95 -15.62 -20.55
N GLY A 9 -23.52 -16.66 -21.13
CA GLY A 9 -24.62 -16.53 -22.09
C GLY A 9 -25.88 -15.93 -21.46
N GLU A 10 -26.17 -16.27 -20.20
CA GLU A 10 -27.31 -15.69 -19.46
C GLU A 10 -27.17 -14.18 -19.28
N GLU A 11 -25.97 -13.68 -18.96
CA GLU A 11 -25.72 -12.24 -18.83
C GLU A 11 -25.89 -11.51 -20.18
N LEU A 12 -25.50 -12.12 -21.30
CA LEU A 12 -25.75 -11.56 -22.63
C LEU A 12 -27.24 -11.50 -22.95
N ARG A 13 -28.00 -12.52 -22.56
CA ARG A 13 -29.46 -12.56 -22.70
C ARG A 13 -30.13 -11.43 -21.93
N GLU A 14 -29.68 -11.16 -20.70
CA GLU A 14 -30.15 -10.02 -19.89
C GLU A 14 -29.81 -8.66 -20.51
N LEU A 15 -28.72 -8.57 -21.26
CA LEU A 15 -28.31 -7.37 -22.02
C LEU A 15 -29.07 -7.20 -23.34
N GLY A 16 -30.06 -8.05 -23.63
CA GLY A 16 -30.90 -7.95 -24.82
C GLY A 16 -30.32 -8.57 -26.10
N TRP A 17 -29.31 -9.45 -25.97
CA TRP A 17 -28.84 -10.25 -27.11
C TRP A 17 -29.88 -11.29 -27.52
N THR A 18 -29.94 -11.61 -28.81
CA THR A 18 -30.88 -12.60 -29.32
C THR A 18 -30.55 -14.01 -28.82
N ALA A 19 -31.55 -14.89 -28.72
CA ALA A 19 -31.34 -16.27 -28.28
C ALA A 19 -30.37 -17.04 -29.19
N GLU A 20 -30.35 -16.72 -30.49
CA GLU A 20 -29.43 -17.31 -31.47
C GLU A 20 -28.00 -16.82 -31.25
N GLU A 21 -27.77 -15.52 -31.05
CA GLU A 21 -26.43 -14.98 -30.78
C GLU A 21 -25.88 -15.48 -29.43
N VAL A 22 -26.74 -15.65 -28.41
CA VAL A 22 -26.35 -16.23 -27.11
C VAL A 22 -25.91 -17.68 -27.26
N ARG A 23 -26.67 -18.49 -28.01
CA ARG A 23 -26.32 -19.90 -28.26
C ARG A 23 -25.00 -20.02 -29.03
N GLN A 24 -24.83 -19.20 -30.06
CA GLN A 24 -23.59 -19.16 -30.84
C GLN A 24 -22.40 -18.73 -29.97
N TYR A 25 -22.59 -17.75 -29.08
CA TYR A 25 -21.54 -17.37 -28.12
C TYR A 25 -21.14 -18.51 -27.19
N GLU A 26 -22.11 -19.27 -26.64
CA GLU A 26 -21.84 -20.40 -25.75
C GLU A 26 -21.06 -21.51 -26.47
N GLU A 27 -21.47 -21.88 -27.69
CA GLU A 27 -20.79 -22.86 -28.53
C GLU A 27 -19.34 -22.44 -28.85
N LEU A 28 -19.14 -21.17 -29.24
CA LEU A 28 -17.80 -20.63 -29.55
C LEU A 28 -16.92 -20.49 -28.31
N TRP A 29 -17.52 -20.18 -27.15
CA TRP A 29 -16.82 -20.11 -25.88
C TRP A 29 -16.29 -21.48 -25.47
N GLU A 30 -17.11 -22.54 -25.56
CA GLU A 30 -16.68 -23.92 -25.30
C GLU A 30 -15.60 -24.38 -26.28
N TYR A 31 -15.78 -24.09 -27.57
CA TYR A 31 -14.81 -24.42 -28.59
C TYR A 31 -13.46 -23.74 -28.34
N ARG A 32 -13.47 -22.45 -27.96
CA ARG A 32 -12.26 -21.72 -27.57
C ARG A 32 -11.55 -22.37 -26.38
N GLN A 33 -12.29 -22.82 -25.36
CA GLN A 33 -11.68 -23.49 -24.20
C GLN A 33 -11.01 -24.81 -24.58
N ARG A 34 -11.62 -25.55 -25.52
CA ARG A 34 -11.16 -26.88 -25.92
C ARG A 34 -10.02 -26.85 -26.94
N TRP A 35 -10.04 -25.89 -27.88
CA TRP A 35 -9.15 -25.88 -29.04
C TRP A 35 -8.35 -24.58 -29.22
N GLY A 36 -8.63 -23.55 -28.41
CA GLY A 36 -7.99 -22.24 -28.50
C GLY A 36 -8.60 -21.33 -29.59
N ALA A 37 -8.52 -20.02 -29.36
CA ALA A 37 -9.12 -19.00 -30.24
C ALA A 37 -8.46 -18.90 -31.63
N ILE A 38 -7.29 -19.50 -31.83
CA ILE A 38 -6.57 -19.49 -33.11
C ILE A 38 -7.26 -20.34 -34.19
N ASN A 39 -8.04 -21.34 -33.76
CA ASN A 39 -8.77 -22.27 -34.63
C ASN A 39 -10.21 -21.82 -34.93
N LEU A 40 -10.59 -20.61 -34.52
CA LEU A 40 -11.89 -20.03 -34.84
C LEU A 40 -11.83 -19.28 -36.17
N GLU A 41 -12.94 -19.32 -36.91
CA GLU A 41 -13.08 -18.49 -38.11
C GLU A 41 -12.99 -16.99 -37.75
N PRO A 42 -12.54 -16.14 -38.69
CA PRO A 42 -12.44 -14.70 -38.44
C PRO A 42 -13.75 -14.07 -37.96
N GLU A 43 -14.89 -14.52 -38.49
CA GLU A 43 -16.23 -14.01 -38.14
C GLU A 43 -16.63 -14.41 -36.71
N ASP A 44 -16.38 -15.66 -36.32
CA ASP A 44 -16.61 -16.15 -34.97
C ASP A 44 -15.76 -15.41 -33.93
N ARG A 45 -14.52 -15.08 -34.28
CA ARG A 45 -13.64 -14.24 -33.44
C ARG A 45 -14.16 -12.82 -33.28
N VAL A 46 -14.88 -12.28 -34.27
CA VAL A 46 -15.50 -10.96 -34.17
C VAL A 46 -16.72 -11.02 -33.26
N LEU A 47 -17.58 -12.04 -33.41
CA LEU A 47 -18.75 -12.25 -32.56
C LEU A 47 -18.33 -12.43 -31.09
N LEU A 48 -17.35 -13.29 -30.83
CA LEU A 48 -16.86 -13.55 -29.48
C LEU A 48 -16.26 -12.29 -28.83
N ARG A 49 -15.52 -11.47 -29.59
CA ARG A 49 -15.02 -10.17 -29.09
C ARG A 49 -16.13 -9.16 -28.83
N ARG A 50 -17.15 -9.08 -29.69
CA ARG A 50 -18.31 -8.19 -29.51
C ARG A 50 -19.09 -8.59 -28.26
N ALA A 51 -19.30 -9.88 -28.05
CA ALA A 51 -19.97 -10.43 -26.87
C ALA A 51 -19.17 -10.15 -25.58
N GLU A 52 -17.86 -10.43 -25.58
CA GLU A 52 -17.00 -10.14 -24.42
C GLU A 52 -16.88 -8.63 -24.13
N ALA A 53 -16.95 -7.77 -25.14
CA ALA A 53 -16.95 -6.32 -24.97
C ALA A 53 -18.28 -5.77 -24.42
N ALA A 54 -19.40 -6.42 -24.74
CA ALA A 54 -20.72 -6.06 -24.23
C ALA A 54 -20.93 -6.50 -22.79
N LEU A 55 -20.30 -7.60 -22.39
CA LEU A 55 -20.36 -8.09 -21.02
C LEU A 55 -19.69 -7.11 -20.04
N PRO A 56 -20.28 -6.86 -18.85
CA PRO A 56 -19.63 -6.08 -17.82
C PRO A 56 -18.26 -6.67 -17.50
N LYS A 57 -17.24 -5.81 -17.40
CA LYS A 57 -15.89 -6.24 -17.02
C LYS A 57 -15.98 -6.93 -15.67
N ARG A 58 -15.62 -8.22 -15.62
CA ARG A 58 -15.40 -8.90 -14.33
C ARG A 58 -14.36 -8.07 -13.59
N ALA A 59 -14.70 -7.59 -12.40
CA ALA A 59 -13.71 -6.97 -11.52
C ALA A 59 -12.53 -7.93 -11.46
N ALA A 60 -11.35 -7.46 -11.88
CA ALA A 60 -10.15 -8.29 -11.97
C ALA A 60 -9.95 -8.96 -10.61
N HIS A 61 -10.11 -10.29 -10.57
CA HIS A 61 -9.89 -11.15 -9.41
C HIS A 61 -10.14 -10.52 -8.03
N GLY A 62 -11.35 -10.70 -7.51
CA GLY A 62 -11.57 -10.63 -6.07
C GLY A 62 -12.92 -10.02 -5.74
N LYS A 63 -13.72 -10.78 -4.99
CA LYS A 63 -14.70 -10.29 -4.02
C LYS A 63 -14.31 -8.89 -3.59
N GLY A 64 -15.23 -7.91 -3.67
CA GLY A 64 -15.01 -6.54 -3.21
C GLY A 64 -14.14 -6.55 -1.95
N SER A 65 -12.86 -6.27 -2.14
CA SER A 65 -11.85 -6.40 -1.10
C SER A 65 -12.30 -5.46 -0.01
N VAL A 66 -12.63 -6.01 1.17
CA VAL A 66 -12.82 -5.20 2.37
C VAL A 66 -11.62 -4.27 2.41
N LYS A 67 -11.87 -2.95 2.27
CA LYS A 67 -10.79 -1.98 2.15
C LYS A 67 -9.94 -2.13 3.41
N LYS A 68 -8.71 -2.61 3.24
CA LYS A 68 -7.74 -2.71 4.33
C LYS A 68 -7.65 -1.36 5.02
N THR A 69 -7.86 -1.37 6.33
CA THR A 69 -7.59 -0.21 7.18
C THR A 69 -6.13 0.20 7.03
N ILE A 70 -5.78 1.44 7.35
CA ILE A 70 -4.40 1.92 7.26
C ILE A 70 -3.42 0.98 8.00
N LYS A 71 -3.85 0.43 9.15
CA LYS A 71 -3.07 -0.46 10.02
C LYS A 71 -2.78 -1.83 9.40
N GLU A 72 -3.63 -2.27 8.48
CA GLU A 72 -3.44 -3.53 7.76
C GLU A 72 -2.57 -3.39 6.50
N LYS A 73 -2.27 -2.15 6.09
CA LYS A 73 -1.44 -1.89 4.90
C LYS A 73 0.02 -2.21 5.20
N SER A 74 0.67 -2.82 4.21
CA SER A 74 2.04 -3.34 4.32
C SER A 74 3.04 -2.29 4.82
N HIS A 75 2.96 -1.05 4.30
CA HIS A 75 3.83 0.05 4.72
C HIS A 75 3.67 0.40 6.20
N TYR A 76 2.42 0.49 6.70
CA TYR A 76 2.16 0.77 8.12
C TYR A 76 2.69 -0.34 9.02
N ARG A 77 2.43 -1.61 8.66
CA ARG A 77 2.92 -2.77 9.41
C ARG A 77 4.44 -2.84 9.44
N TRP A 78 5.08 -2.51 8.32
CA TRP A 78 6.52 -2.44 8.20
C TRP A 78 7.14 -1.36 9.13
N LEU A 79 6.55 -0.17 9.20
CA LEU A 79 7.00 0.88 10.13
C LEU A 79 6.77 0.47 11.60
N SER A 80 5.59 -0.07 11.91
CA SER A 80 5.27 -0.53 13.27
C SER A 80 6.23 -1.63 13.72
N PHE A 81 6.53 -2.57 12.83
CA PHE A 81 7.49 -3.65 13.06
C PHE A 81 8.88 -3.11 13.47
N TYR A 82 9.38 -2.09 12.77
CA TYR A 82 10.67 -1.49 13.08
C TYR A 82 10.66 -0.68 14.38
N ARG A 83 9.60 0.09 14.63
CA ARG A 83 9.40 0.81 15.90
C ARG A 83 9.44 -0.19 17.06
N ASP A 84 8.69 -1.28 16.96
CA ASP A 84 8.57 -2.28 18.01
C ASP A 84 9.90 -3.02 18.24
N ALA A 85 10.65 -3.31 17.16
CA ALA A 85 11.98 -3.91 17.26
C ALA A 85 12.98 -2.99 17.96
N MET A 86 12.95 -1.69 17.67
CA MET A 86 13.81 -0.72 18.34
C MET A 86 13.45 -0.57 19.83
N LEU A 87 12.15 -0.47 20.15
CA LEU A 87 11.67 -0.41 21.53
C LEU A 87 12.05 -1.65 22.33
N ALA A 88 11.93 -2.84 21.73
CA ALA A 88 12.33 -4.10 22.38
C ALA A 88 13.84 -4.16 22.65
N SER A 89 14.65 -3.57 21.77
CA SER A 89 16.11 -3.52 21.93
C SER A 89 16.60 -2.43 22.90
N ALA A 90 15.74 -1.50 23.32
CA ALA A 90 16.11 -0.29 24.05
C ALA A 90 16.99 -0.57 25.29
N ALA A 91 16.62 -1.58 26.08
CA ALA A 91 17.39 -1.98 27.26
C ALA A 91 18.74 -2.59 26.90
N GLU A 92 18.82 -3.38 25.82
CA GLU A 92 20.05 -4.05 25.38
C GLU A 92 21.06 -3.07 24.79
N VAL A 93 20.58 -2.03 24.10
CA VAL A 93 21.43 -0.98 23.50
C VAL A 93 21.79 0.13 24.50
N GLY A 94 21.32 0.04 25.75
CA GLY A 94 21.64 1.00 26.81
C GLY A 94 20.94 2.35 26.64
N LEU A 95 19.68 2.37 26.18
CA LEU A 95 18.82 3.55 26.20
C LEU A 95 18.35 3.81 27.64
N ALA A 96 18.55 5.04 28.15
CA ALA A 96 18.07 5.41 29.47
C ALA A 96 16.55 5.65 29.48
N ALA A 97 15.93 5.65 30.66
CA ALA A 97 14.47 5.78 30.79
C ALA A 97 13.94 7.18 30.44
N ASP A 98 14.81 8.20 30.51
CA ASP A 98 14.55 9.61 30.20
C ASP A 98 15.03 10.01 28.80
N GLU A 99 15.55 9.04 28.05
CA GLU A 99 16.10 9.20 26.73
C GLU A 99 15.24 8.52 25.68
N GLU A 100 15.20 9.10 24.48
CA GLU A 100 14.36 8.62 23.41
C GLU A 100 15.14 8.51 22.09
N ALA A 101 15.01 7.38 21.43
CA ALA A 101 15.62 7.14 20.14
C ALA A 101 14.94 7.99 19.05
N ALA A 102 15.71 8.83 18.35
CA ALA A 102 15.15 9.72 17.33
C ALA A 102 14.41 8.96 16.20
N TRP A 103 14.89 7.77 15.81
CA TRP A 103 14.17 6.94 14.84
C TRP A 103 12.82 6.44 15.36
N VAL A 104 12.70 6.11 16.65
CA VAL A 104 11.41 5.71 17.23
C VAL A 104 10.43 6.87 17.15
N ILE A 105 10.86 8.07 17.54
CA ILE A 105 10.06 9.30 17.46
C ILE A 105 9.59 9.54 16.02
N LEU A 106 10.50 9.42 15.05
CA LEU A 106 10.19 9.63 13.64
C LEU A 106 9.17 8.60 13.13
N LEU A 107 9.33 7.33 13.50
CA LEU A 107 8.41 6.26 13.08
C LEU A 107 7.02 6.45 13.68
N GLU A 108 6.93 6.86 14.95
CA GLU A 108 5.67 7.20 15.61
C GLU A 108 4.98 8.37 14.92
N ALA A 109 5.73 9.43 14.60
CA ALA A 109 5.20 10.58 13.88
C ALA A 109 4.70 10.20 12.48
N GLU A 110 5.41 9.30 11.79
CA GLU A 110 4.99 8.83 10.46
C GLU A 110 3.71 7.99 10.56
N LEU A 111 3.62 7.08 11.53
CA LEU A 111 2.42 6.28 11.77
C LEU A 111 1.22 7.18 12.10
N ALA A 112 1.41 8.20 12.96
CA ALA A 112 0.38 9.17 13.30
C ALA A 112 -0.08 9.96 12.05
N ALA A 113 0.84 10.40 11.20
CA ALA A 113 0.52 11.09 9.96
C ALA A 113 -0.28 10.18 9.00
N LEU A 114 0.06 8.90 8.89
CA LEU A 114 -0.70 7.93 8.10
C LEU A 114 -2.12 7.72 8.66
N GLU A 115 -2.28 7.65 9.97
CA GLU A 115 -3.59 7.55 10.62
C GLU A 115 -4.45 8.80 10.42
N GLN A 116 -3.83 9.98 10.46
CA GLN A 116 -4.54 11.25 10.26
C GLN A 116 -4.94 11.46 8.80
N LEU A 117 -4.02 11.25 7.86
CA LEU A 117 -4.22 11.56 6.45
C LEU A 117 -4.97 10.46 5.69
N GLN A 118 -4.97 9.22 6.22
CA GLN A 118 -5.61 8.04 5.59
C GLN A 118 -5.29 7.88 4.09
N PRO A 119 -4.02 7.96 3.64
CA PRO A 119 -3.71 7.79 2.24
C PRO A 119 -4.10 6.38 1.77
N VAL A 120 -4.43 6.26 0.48
CA VAL A 120 -4.82 4.97 -0.11
C VAL A 120 -3.67 3.96 -0.02
N LEU A 121 -2.42 4.41 -0.08
CA LEU A 121 -1.21 3.58 -0.12
C LEU A 121 -1.27 2.52 -1.22
N GLY A 122 -1.84 2.90 -2.37
CA GLY A 122 -1.79 2.11 -3.61
C GLY A 122 -0.41 2.16 -4.26
N LEU A 123 -0.28 1.59 -5.45
CA LEU A 123 0.99 1.63 -6.20
C LEU A 123 1.55 3.06 -6.37
N PRO A 124 0.75 4.09 -6.74
CA PRO A 124 1.29 5.45 -6.90
C PRO A 124 1.88 6.02 -5.61
N ASP A 125 1.19 5.85 -4.48
CA ASP A 125 1.65 6.31 -3.17
C ASP A 125 2.88 5.53 -2.71
N THR A 126 2.90 4.20 -2.86
CA THR A 126 4.04 3.36 -2.43
C THR A 126 5.30 3.62 -3.24
N LEU A 127 5.18 4.00 -4.52
CA LEU A 127 6.31 4.47 -5.31
C LEU A 127 6.87 5.80 -4.75
N LYS A 128 6.00 6.73 -4.36
CA LYS A 128 6.41 8.00 -3.75
C LYS A 128 6.97 7.81 -2.35
N ALA A 129 6.43 6.89 -1.55
CA ALA A 129 6.90 6.56 -0.20
C ALA A 129 8.39 6.15 -0.16
N LYS A 130 8.96 5.68 -1.27
CA LYS A 130 10.42 5.43 -1.37
C LYS A 130 11.24 6.71 -1.15
N GLY A 131 10.71 7.87 -1.53
CA GLY A 131 11.32 9.18 -1.29
C GLY A 131 11.35 9.60 0.18
N LEU A 132 10.54 8.96 1.05
CA LEU A 132 10.61 9.23 2.49
C LEU A 132 11.96 8.85 3.07
N LEU A 133 12.65 7.84 2.53
CA LEU A 133 13.94 7.44 3.09
C LEU A 133 14.93 8.61 3.14
N ALA A 134 15.06 9.36 2.04
CA ALA A 134 15.94 10.52 1.99
C ALA A 134 15.50 11.62 2.97
N ALA A 135 14.20 11.86 3.11
CA ALA A 135 13.66 12.84 4.05
C ALA A 135 13.93 12.42 5.52
N ARG A 136 13.74 11.13 5.84
CA ARG A 136 13.99 10.59 7.17
C ARG A 136 15.45 10.74 7.58
N GLU A 137 16.38 10.33 6.72
CA GLU A 137 17.82 10.49 6.99
C GLU A 137 18.18 11.98 7.15
N ALA A 138 17.62 12.88 6.35
CA ALA A 138 17.87 14.31 6.48
C ALA A 138 17.38 14.89 7.82
N TRP A 139 16.20 14.47 8.30
CA TRP A 139 15.69 14.90 9.61
C TRP A 139 16.52 14.35 10.77
N ILE A 140 16.98 13.10 10.67
CA ILE A 140 17.85 12.49 11.69
C ILE A 140 19.22 13.17 11.71
N GLU A 141 19.81 13.45 10.54
CA GLU A 141 21.08 14.16 10.43
C GLU A 141 21.01 15.56 11.05
N ALA A 142 19.91 16.28 10.83
CA ALA A 142 19.71 17.64 11.37
C ALA A 142 19.72 17.71 12.91
N ILE A 143 19.43 16.60 13.58
CA ILE A 143 19.41 16.49 15.04
C ILE A 143 20.53 15.61 15.59
N ALA A 144 21.42 15.10 14.73
CA ALA A 144 22.50 14.20 15.12
C ALA A 144 23.47 14.79 16.15
N SER A 145 23.67 16.12 16.12
CA SER A 145 24.52 16.85 17.08
C SER A 145 23.86 17.16 18.42
N GLN A 146 22.55 16.93 18.55
CA GLN A 146 21.76 17.27 19.75
C GLN A 146 21.73 16.13 20.77
N GLY A 147 22.26 14.96 20.41
CA GLY A 147 22.16 13.75 21.19
C GLY A 147 23.43 12.90 21.11
N ARG A 148 23.53 11.91 22.01
CA ARG A 148 24.56 10.87 21.91
C ARG A 148 24.16 9.83 20.87
N LEU A 149 25.14 9.16 20.27
CA LEU A 149 24.88 8.12 19.27
C LEU A 149 24.77 6.75 19.92
N LEU A 150 23.71 6.02 19.57
CA LEU A 150 23.59 4.58 19.77
C LEU A 150 23.62 3.86 18.42
N SER A 151 23.75 2.54 18.47
CA SER A 151 23.79 1.67 17.29
C SER A 151 22.71 0.60 17.38
N PHE A 152 22.00 0.38 16.29
CA PHE A 152 21.00 -0.68 16.15
C PHE A 152 21.16 -1.37 14.80
N ASP A 153 21.06 -2.70 14.79
CA ASP A 153 21.10 -3.49 13.57
C ASP A 153 19.71 -3.52 12.93
N PHE A 154 19.49 -2.67 11.93
CA PHE A 154 18.22 -2.60 11.19
C PHE A 154 17.96 -3.80 10.27
N ASP A 155 18.97 -4.65 10.03
CA ASP A 155 18.82 -5.85 9.18
C ASP A 155 18.38 -7.06 10.01
N ALA A 156 18.86 -7.17 11.24
CA ALA A 156 18.59 -8.31 12.13
C ALA A 156 17.09 -8.61 12.33
N PRO A 157 16.18 -7.63 12.56
CA PRO A 157 14.75 -7.90 12.67
C PRO A 157 14.17 -8.55 11.41
N LEU A 158 14.54 -8.06 10.21
CA LEU A 158 14.03 -8.62 8.96
C LEU A 158 14.58 -10.02 8.68
N LEU A 159 15.84 -10.28 9.03
CA LEU A 159 16.43 -11.61 8.90
C LEU A 159 15.67 -12.61 9.78
N ALA A 160 15.37 -12.23 11.03
CA ALA A 160 14.57 -13.05 11.94
C ALA A 160 13.13 -13.27 11.43
N LEU A 161 12.52 -12.26 10.80
CA LEU A 161 11.19 -12.37 10.19
C LEU A 161 11.20 -13.35 9.00
N LYS A 162 12.19 -13.23 8.11
CA LYS A 162 12.34 -14.08 6.92
C LYS A 162 12.53 -15.56 7.22
N GLN A 163 13.04 -15.89 8.40
CA GLN A 163 13.14 -17.28 8.88
C GLN A 163 11.77 -17.87 9.26
N LYS A 164 10.79 -17.03 9.60
CA LYS A 164 9.46 -17.44 10.05
C LYS A 164 8.43 -17.36 8.93
N GLU A 165 8.54 -16.37 8.06
CA GLU A 165 7.59 -16.14 6.97
C GLU A 165 8.25 -15.52 5.74
N SER A 166 7.64 -15.74 4.56
CA SER A 166 8.05 -15.08 3.34
C SER A 166 7.59 -13.62 3.35
N SER A 167 8.54 -12.67 3.41
CA SER A 167 8.25 -11.24 3.26
C SER A 167 9.15 -10.60 2.19
N ASN A 168 8.56 -9.67 1.42
CA ASN A 168 9.28 -8.81 0.47
C ASN A 168 9.65 -7.45 1.09
N TRP A 169 9.65 -7.35 2.42
CA TRP A 169 10.01 -6.13 3.12
C TRP A 169 11.51 -5.84 2.98
N LYS A 170 11.81 -4.56 2.81
CA LYS A 170 13.17 -4.05 2.67
C LYS A 170 13.65 -3.44 4.00
N PRO A 171 14.97 -3.36 4.21
CA PRO A 171 15.53 -2.66 5.36
C PRO A 171 15.00 -1.23 5.49
N LEU A 172 14.82 -0.77 6.73
CA LEU A 172 14.38 0.61 7.01
C LEU A 172 15.40 1.65 6.53
N ARG A 173 16.69 1.30 6.62
CA ARG A 173 17.83 2.17 6.32
C ARG A 173 18.75 1.52 5.29
N PRO A 174 19.64 2.29 4.64
CA PRO A 174 20.68 1.74 3.78
C PRO A 174 21.58 0.75 4.53
N GLU A 175 22.16 -0.20 3.81
CA GLU A 175 23.06 -1.19 4.37
C GLU A 175 24.23 -0.52 5.11
N GLY A 176 24.52 -0.99 6.33
CA GLY A 176 25.58 -0.45 7.18
C GLY A 176 25.19 0.78 8.02
N ALA A 177 24.03 1.41 7.77
CA ALA A 177 23.56 2.57 8.54
C ALA A 177 22.96 2.13 9.89
N ARG A 178 23.82 1.99 10.90
CA ARG A 178 23.43 1.47 12.24
C ARG A 178 23.28 2.54 13.30
N SER A 179 24.02 3.63 13.17
CA SER A 179 24.08 4.67 14.20
C SER A 179 22.88 5.60 14.16
N TYR A 180 22.39 6.03 15.32
CA TYR A 180 21.33 7.01 15.44
C TYR A 180 21.44 7.85 16.70
N PRO A 181 20.95 9.09 16.68
CA PRO A 181 20.94 9.96 17.85
C PRO A 181 19.83 9.57 18.83
N VAL A 182 20.20 9.66 20.10
CA VAL A 182 19.32 9.56 21.26
C VAL A 182 19.20 10.93 21.88
N LEU A 183 17.97 11.36 22.10
CA LEU A 183 17.63 12.68 22.61
C LEU A 183 17.19 12.58 24.06
N ASP A 184 17.48 13.62 24.83
CA ASP A 184 16.84 13.82 26.13
C ASP A 184 15.36 14.20 25.94
N ALA A 185 14.59 14.25 27.03
CA ALA A 185 13.17 14.58 26.99
C ALA A 185 12.86 15.92 26.28
N ALA A 186 13.71 16.94 26.45
CA ALA A 186 13.53 18.25 25.84
C ALA A 186 13.77 18.21 24.31
N GLY A 187 14.87 17.60 23.89
CA GLY A 187 15.21 17.38 22.48
C GLY A 187 14.19 16.49 21.79
N ALA A 188 13.72 15.43 22.46
CA ALA A 188 12.68 14.54 21.95
C ALA A 188 11.36 15.28 21.71
N ALA A 189 10.93 16.14 22.65
CA ALA A 189 9.73 16.95 22.50
C ALA A 189 9.87 17.97 21.35
N ALA A 190 11.01 18.64 21.24
CA ALA A 190 11.28 19.58 20.15
C ALA A 190 11.28 18.88 18.79
N PHE A 191 11.91 17.70 18.71
CA PHE A 191 11.98 16.91 17.49
C PHE A 191 10.58 16.43 17.05
N ARG A 192 9.74 15.96 17.98
CA ARG A 192 8.32 15.62 17.70
C ARG A 192 7.55 16.79 17.10
N ALA A 193 7.69 17.97 17.71
CA ALA A 193 7.02 19.18 17.25
C ALA A 193 7.45 19.61 15.85
N GLN A 194 8.69 19.30 15.45
CA GLN A 194 9.22 19.57 14.12
C GLN A 194 8.82 18.50 13.09
N VAL A 195 9.05 17.21 13.41
CA VAL A 195 8.98 16.12 12.43
C VAL A 195 7.54 15.76 12.07
N GLY A 196 6.58 15.85 13.00
CA GLY A 196 5.18 15.52 12.76
C GLY A 196 4.53 16.38 11.66
N PRO A 197 4.56 17.72 11.78
CA PRO A 197 4.08 18.62 10.74
C PRO A 197 4.86 18.46 9.42
N ALA A 198 6.19 18.29 9.49
CA ALA A 198 7.03 18.10 8.31
C ALA A 198 6.66 16.83 7.53
N LEU A 199 6.42 15.71 8.22
CA LEU A 199 5.96 14.45 7.63
C LEU A 199 4.59 14.60 6.98
N SER A 200 3.65 15.23 7.68
CA SER A 200 2.29 15.44 7.17
C SER A 200 2.30 16.30 5.91
N ALA A 201 3.05 17.41 5.93
CA ALA A 201 3.23 18.29 4.77
C ALA A 201 3.91 17.56 3.61
N TRP A 202 4.96 16.77 3.89
CA TRP A 202 5.64 15.98 2.87
C TRP A 202 4.69 14.96 2.23
N MET A 203 3.90 14.23 3.03
CA MET A 203 2.95 13.25 2.52
C MET A 203 1.87 13.92 1.66
N GLY A 204 1.26 15.00 2.14
CA GLY A 204 0.26 15.76 1.37
C GLY A 204 0.81 16.29 0.04
N ALA A 205 2.06 16.73 0.02
CA ALA A 205 2.72 17.22 -1.20
C ALA A 205 3.11 16.10 -2.17
N ASN A 206 3.30 14.86 -1.71
CA ASN A 206 3.90 13.79 -2.52
C ASN A 206 2.97 12.64 -2.85
N PHE A 207 2.03 12.27 -1.98
CA PHE A 207 1.11 11.14 -2.19
C PHE A 207 -0.04 11.55 -3.12
N PRO A 208 -0.15 10.94 -4.31
CA PRO A 208 -1.22 11.27 -5.26
C PRO A 208 -2.62 11.09 -4.66
N SER A 209 -2.82 10.07 -3.82
CA SER A 209 -4.14 9.81 -3.24
C SER A 209 -4.64 10.91 -2.29
N LEU A 210 -3.73 11.73 -1.74
CA LEU A 210 -4.08 12.88 -0.90
C LEU A 210 -4.38 14.14 -1.72
N LYS A 211 -3.95 14.17 -2.98
CA LYS A 211 -4.24 15.29 -3.93
C LYS A 211 -5.58 15.10 -4.62
N GLU A 212 -5.94 13.85 -4.87
CA GLU A 212 -7.25 13.46 -5.40
C GLU A 212 -8.29 13.46 -4.28
N THR A 213 -8.50 14.60 -3.63
CA THR A 213 -9.77 14.80 -2.94
C THR A 213 -10.77 15.15 -4.04
N PRO A 214 -11.75 14.31 -4.39
CA PRO A 214 -12.91 14.81 -5.11
C PRO A 214 -13.51 15.84 -4.16
N GLN A 215 -13.39 17.10 -4.57
CA GLN A 215 -14.11 18.22 -3.99
C GLN A 215 -15.52 17.72 -3.72
N SER A 216 -15.90 17.65 -2.44
CA SER A 216 -17.24 17.28 -2.04
C SER A 216 -18.17 18.23 -2.78
N GLN A 217 -18.76 17.78 -3.88
CA GLN A 217 -19.87 18.51 -4.47
C GLN A 217 -20.95 18.47 -3.40
N PRO A 218 -21.37 19.62 -2.85
CA PRO A 218 -22.55 19.62 -2.03
C PRO A 218 -23.67 19.08 -2.90
N VAL A 219 -24.31 18.01 -2.42
CA VAL A 219 -25.58 17.55 -2.96
C VAL A 219 -26.50 18.76 -2.81
N ALA A 220 -26.77 19.44 -3.92
CA ALA A 220 -27.72 20.53 -3.96
C ALA A 220 -29.09 19.94 -3.64
N ALA A 221 -29.48 20.04 -2.38
CA ALA A 221 -30.84 19.82 -1.95
C ALA A 221 -31.71 20.95 -2.54
N ALA A 222 -32.69 20.52 -3.33
CA ALA A 222 -34.02 21.11 -3.52
C ALA A 222 -34.15 22.61 -3.81
N ALA A 223 -34.62 22.93 -5.02
CA ALA A 223 -35.68 23.92 -5.23
C ALA A 223 -36.34 23.68 -6.60
N GLY A 224 -37.65 23.40 -6.59
CA GLY A 224 -38.49 23.22 -7.78
C GLY A 224 -39.66 22.30 -7.51
#